data_AF-A0A841BPC5-F1
#
_entry.id   AF-A0A841BPC5-F1
#
_cell.length_a   1.000
_cell.length_b   1.000
_cell.length_c   1.000
_cell.angle_alpha   90.00
_cell.angle_beta   90.00
_cell.angle_gamma   90.00
#
_symmetry.space_group_name_H-M   'P 1'
#
loop_
_entity.id
_entity.type
_entity.pdbx_description
1 polymer ?
#
loop_
_entity_poly.entity_id
_entity_poly.type
_entity_poly.pdbx_seq_one_letter_code
_entity_poly.pdbx_strand_id
1 'polypeptide(L)'
;MNDCDAIRIGLSARLDGEDPGTSVDTLDHHLSGCAECRGWLAGAERVTRQARAHPVAVPDLTLSILAAVNADRRQRVDDAARNRRQILRIAVGVAAFVQLALAVPVLFNGGVGPHATREMASFDIALAVGFALAAWRPERARAFVPVAFVLAACLTLTSGFDIASAEVQLRHEAGHIAALVQAGLLWALGRGTVLRSPRTVAA
;
A
#
# COMPACT_ATOMS: atom_id res chain seq x y z
N MET A 1 -30.58 30.19 -46.27
CA MET A 1 -30.56 28.73 -46.09
C MET A 1 -31.93 28.23 -46.50
N ASN A 2 -32.02 27.28 -47.44
CA ASN A 2 -33.31 26.70 -47.80
C ASN A 2 -33.76 25.74 -46.67
N ASP A 3 -35.06 25.53 -46.48
CA ASP A 3 -35.62 24.66 -45.42
C ASP A 3 -35.01 23.24 -45.50
N CYS A 4 -34.80 22.73 -46.71
CA CYS A 4 -34.13 21.44 -46.96
C CYS A 4 -32.67 21.38 -46.45
N ASP A 5 -31.92 22.49 -46.44
CA ASP A 5 -30.54 22.49 -45.96
C ASP A 5 -30.48 22.31 -44.44
N ALA A 6 -31.37 23.01 -43.71
CA ALA A 6 -31.48 22.87 -42.26
C ALA A 6 -31.91 21.44 -41.87
N ILE A 7 -32.86 20.86 -42.62
CA ILE A 7 -33.30 19.48 -42.41
C ILE A 7 -32.17 18.49 -42.69
N ARG A 8 -31.38 18.65 -43.76
CA ARG A 8 -30.22 17.78 -44.05
C ARG A 8 -29.16 17.85 -42.94
N ILE A 9 -28.88 19.04 -42.40
CA ILE A 9 -27.96 19.21 -41.27
C ILE A 9 -28.48 18.43 -40.05
N GLY A 10 -29.75 18.62 -39.67
CA GLY A 10 -30.35 17.91 -38.54
C GLY A 10 -30.39 16.38 -38.74
N LEU A 11 -30.66 15.91 -39.95
CA LEU A 11 -30.62 14.49 -40.28
C LEU A 11 -29.19 13.92 -40.24
N SER A 12 -28.17 14.69 -40.63
CA SER A 12 -26.76 14.30 -40.49
C SER A 12 -26.38 14.13 -39.03
N ALA A 13 -26.66 15.13 -38.20
CA ALA A 13 -26.39 15.09 -36.75
C ALA A 13 -27.07 13.87 -36.10
N ARG A 14 -28.32 13.57 -36.47
CA ARG A 14 -29.03 12.36 -36.00
C ARG A 14 -28.31 11.05 -36.39
N LEU A 15 -27.69 10.97 -37.57
CA LEU A 15 -26.94 9.78 -38.00
C LEU A 15 -25.64 9.57 -37.21
N ASP A 16 -25.03 10.67 -36.76
CA ASP A 16 -23.81 10.66 -35.95
C ASP A 16 -24.08 10.51 -34.45
N GLY A 17 -25.35 10.58 -34.03
CA GLY A 17 -25.76 10.51 -32.63
C GLY A 17 -25.60 11.85 -31.88
N GLU A 18 -25.47 12.94 -32.62
CA GLU A 18 -25.39 14.31 -32.12
C GLU A 18 -26.78 14.96 -32.02
N ASP A 19 -26.87 16.11 -31.34
CA ASP A 19 -28.12 16.88 -31.25
C ASP A 19 -28.50 17.49 -32.62
N PRO A 20 -29.68 17.16 -33.18
CA PRO A 20 -30.11 17.68 -34.48
C PRO A 20 -30.38 19.19 -34.52
N GLY A 21 -30.51 19.86 -33.35
CA GLY A 21 -30.89 21.27 -33.26
C GLY A 21 -32.30 21.60 -33.81
N THR A 22 -33.02 20.58 -34.26
CA THR A 22 -34.37 20.61 -34.83
C THR A 22 -35.15 19.46 -34.22
N SER A 23 -36.42 19.66 -33.86
CA SER A 23 -37.21 18.60 -33.23
C SER A 23 -37.42 17.41 -34.17
N VAL A 24 -37.49 16.21 -33.60
CA VAL A 24 -37.74 14.97 -34.34
C VAL A 24 -39.05 15.07 -35.14
N ASP A 25 -40.10 15.63 -34.54
CA ASP A 25 -41.39 15.84 -35.21
C ASP A 25 -41.28 16.73 -36.46
N THR A 26 -40.41 17.75 -36.42
CA THR A 26 -40.18 18.65 -37.56
C THR A 26 -39.44 17.94 -38.69
N LEU A 27 -38.43 17.14 -38.34
CA LEU A 27 -37.69 16.32 -39.31
C LEU A 27 -38.63 15.30 -39.97
N ASP A 28 -39.43 14.58 -39.19
CA ASP A 28 -40.34 13.54 -39.68
C ASP A 28 -41.49 14.15 -40.52
N HIS A 29 -42.03 15.29 -40.10
CA HIS A 29 -43.01 16.05 -40.88
C HIS A 29 -42.44 16.46 -42.24
N HIS A 30 -41.23 17.02 -42.30
CA HIS A 30 -40.60 17.39 -43.57
C HIS A 30 -40.33 16.15 -44.44
N LEU A 31 -39.89 15.04 -43.85
CA LEU A 31 -39.69 13.77 -44.55
C LEU A 31 -40.98 13.17 -45.11
N SER A 32 -42.16 13.51 -44.57
CA SER A 32 -43.45 13.08 -45.14
C SER A 32 -43.76 13.79 -46.48
N GLY A 33 -43.37 15.06 -46.61
CA GLY A 33 -43.67 15.91 -47.77
C GLY A 33 -42.57 15.98 -48.83
N CYS A 34 -41.30 15.78 -48.46
CA CYS A 34 -40.16 16.04 -49.32
C CYS A 34 -39.46 14.76 -49.82
N ALA A 35 -39.62 14.46 -51.12
CA ALA A 35 -38.96 13.31 -51.75
C ALA A 35 -37.43 13.44 -51.84
N GLU A 36 -36.91 14.66 -52.02
CA GLU A 36 -35.47 14.89 -52.10
C GLU A 36 -34.74 14.61 -50.78
N CYS A 37 -35.29 15.06 -49.65
CA CYS A 37 -34.70 14.81 -48.33
C CYS A 37 -34.78 13.32 -47.95
N ARG A 38 -35.84 12.60 -48.34
CA ARG A 38 -35.90 11.13 -48.22
C ARG A 38 -34.81 10.45 -49.03
N GLY A 39 -34.61 10.87 -50.28
CA GLY A 39 -33.56 10.33 -51.15
C GLY A 39 -32.15 10.61 -50.61
N TRP A 40 -31.92 11.82 -50.10
CA TRP A 40 -30.67 12.21 -49.45
C TRP A 40 -30.39 11.35 -48.21
N LEU A 41 -31.37 11.18 -47.32
CA LEU A 41 -31.22 10.39 -46.09
C LEU A 41 -30.90 8.92 -46.41
N ALA A 42 -31.61 8.32 -47.36
CA ALA A 42 -31.34 6.94 -47.80
C ALA A 42 -29.93 6.77 -48.38
N GLY A 43 -29.42 7.80 -49.06
CA GLY A 43 -28.03 7.86 -49.54
C GLY A 43 -27.03 7.95 -48.40
N ALA A 44 -27.24 8.88 -47.47
CA ALA A 44 -26.39 9.07 -46.28
C ALA A 44 -26.31 7.80 -45.44
N GLU A 45 -27.44 7.15 -45.14
CA GLU A 45 -27.45 5.89 -44.41
C GLU A 45 -26.66 4.77 -45.12
N ARG A 46 -26.71 4.72 -46.45
CA ARG A 46 -25.97 3.72 -47.24
C ARG A 46 -24.46 3.94 -47.10
N VAL A 47 -24.01 5.18 -47.20
CA VAL A 47 -22.60 5.56 -47.01
C VAL A 47 -22.17 5.26 -45.58
N THR A 48 -22.95 5.63 -44.57
CA THR A 48 -22.65 5.36 -43.15
C THR A 48 -22.54 3.86 -42.87
N ARG A 49 -23.44 3.04 -43.44
CA ARG A 49 -23.36 1.58 -43.33
C ARG A 49 -22.09 1.04 -43.98
N GLN A 50 -21.72 1.53 -45.16
CA GLN A 50 -20.49 1.10 -45.85
C GLN A 50 -19.23 1.52 -45.09
N ALA A 51 -19.18 2.74 -44.56
CA ALA A 51 -18.06 3.25 -43.78
C ALA A 51 -17.88 2.52 -42.44
N ARG A 52 -18.97 2.12 -41.78
CA ARG A 52 -18.93 1.38 -40.49
C ARG A 52 -18.68 -0.13 -40.67
N ALA A 53 -18.94 -0.68 -41.85
CA ALA A 53 -18.78 -2.12 -42.13
C ALA A 53 -17.35 -2.51 -42.54
N HIS A 54 -16.33 -1.89 -41.96
CA HIS A 54 -14.96 -2.36 -42.13
C HIS A 54 -14.65 -3.42 -41.08
N PRO A 55 -14.51 -4.71 -41.46
CA PRO A 55 -13.99 -5.72 -40.56
C PRO A 55 -12.54 -5.36 -40.24
N VAL A 56 -12.32 -4.74 -39.09
CA VAL A 56 -10.98 -4.56 -38.54
C VAL A 56 -10.64 -5.86 -37.83
N ALA A 57 -9.60 -6.54 -38.30
CA ALA A 57 -9.01 -7.66 -37.58
C ALA A 57 -8.30 -7.10 -36.33
N VAL A 58 -9.03 -7.00 -35.22
CA VAL A 58 -8.46 -6.62 -33.93
C VAL A 58 -7.81 -7.87 -33.34
N PRO A 59 -6.49 -7.86 -33.05
CA PRO A 59 -5.85 -8.99 -32.39
C PRO A 59 -6.48 -9.20 -31.00
N ASP A 60 -6.66 -10.46 -30.60
CA ASP A 60 -7.15 -10.77 -29.26
C ASP A 60 -6.09 -10.36 -28.21
N LEU A 61 -6.39 -9.31 -27.45
CA LEU A 61 -5.55 -8.79 -26.38
C LEU A 61 -5.94 -9.34 -25.00
N THR A 62 -6.88 -10.27 -24.92
CA THR A 62 -7.40 -10.78 -23.64
C THR A 62 -6.27 -11.29 -22.75
N LEU A 63 -5.38 -12.13 -23.31
CA LEU A 63 -4.26 -12.69 -22.56
C LEU A 63 -3.21 -11.65 -22.17
N SER A 64 -2.93 -10.67 -23.03
CA SER A 64 -1.95 -9.62 -22.74
C SER A 64 -2.45 -8.65 -21.67
N ILE A 65 -3.73 -8.29 -21.70
CA ILE A 65 -4.38 -7.47 -20.69
C ILE A 65 -4.40 -8.21 -19.34
N LEU A 66 -4.81 -9.48 -19.30
CA LEU A 66 -4.81 -10.27 -18.07
C LEU A 66 -3.40 -10.45 -17.49
N ALA A 67 -2.39 -10.63 -18.33
CA ALA A 67 -1.00 -10.70 -17.90
C ALA A 67 -0.54 -9.38 -17.27
N ALA A 68 -0.83 -8.24 -17.92
CA ALA A 68 -0.49 -6.91 -17.41
C ALA A 68 -1.17 -6.60 -16.07
N VAL A 69 -2.47 -6.90 -15.93
CA VAL A 69 -3.22 -6.71 -14.68
C VAL A 69 -2.63 -7.56 -13.55
N ASN A 70 -2.26 -8.81 -13.83
CA ASN A 70 -1.63 -9.67 -12.83
C ASN A 70 -0.22 -9.17 -12.45
N ALA A 71 0.55 -8.64 -13.39
CA ALA A 71 1.86 -8.06 -13.13
C ALA A 71 1.75 -6.82 -12.23
N ASP A 72 0.84 -5.90 -12.53
CA ASP A 72 0.57 -4.71 -11.71
C ASP A 72 0.13 -5.10 -10.29
N ARG A 73 -0.75 -6.10 -10.16
CA ARG A 73 -1.17 -6.61 -8.84
C ARG A 73 0.02 -7.15 -8.03
N ARG A 74 0.91 -7.91 -8.67
CA ARG A 74 2.11 -8.45 -8.01
C ARG A 74 3.05 -7.33 -7.56
N GLN A 75 3.28 -6.33 -8.43
CA GLN A 75 4.09 -5.17 -8.10
C GLN A 75 3.55 -4.42 -6.88
N ARG A 76 2.24 -4.13 -6.82
CA ARG A 76 1.63 -3.45 -5.67
C ARG A 76 1.79 -4.23 -4.36
N VAL A 77 1.64 -5.55 -4.40
CA VAL A 77 1.84 -6.42 -3.22
C VAL A 77 3.30 -6.39 -2.77
N ASP A 78 4.24 -6.48 -3.71
CA ASP A 78 5.66 -6.41 -3.42
C ASP A 78 6.07 -5.03 -2.87
N ASP A 79 5.47 -3.96 -3.37
CA ASP A 79 5.72 -2.58 -2.94
C ASP A 79 5.20 -2.36 -1.52
N ALA A 80 3.98 -2.82 -1.23
CA ALA A 80 3.41 -2.80 0.11
C ALA A 80 4.26 -3.58 1.11
N ALA A 81 4.76 -4.76 0.72
CA ALA A 81 5.65 -5.58 1.56
C ALA A 81 6.99 -4.87 1.84
N ARG A 82 7.58 -4.20 0.83
CA ARG A 82 8.81 -3.41 1.00
C ARG A 82 8.60 -2.23 1.93
N ASN A 83 7.52 -1.47 1.73
CA ASN A 83 7.17 -0.32 2.57
C ASN A 83 6.94 -0.75 4.03
N ARG A 84 6.14 -1.80 4.25
CA ARG A 84 5.92 -2.37 5.60
C ARG A 84 7.24 -2.77 6.27
N ARG A 85 8.16 -3.41 5.55
CA ARG A 85 9.48 -3.77 6.07
C ARG A 85 10.31 -2.55 6.43
N GLN A 86 10.27 -1.50 5.61
CA GLN A 86 10.98 -0.25 5.89
C GLN A 86 10.43 0.44 7.14
N ILE A 87 9.11 0.54 7.28
CA ILE A 87 8.44 1.07 8.48
C ILE A 87 8.87 0.29 9.72
N LEU A 88 8.87 -1.05 9.68
CA LEU A 88 9.30 -1.87 10.81
C LEU A 88 10.78 -1.65 11.17
N ARG A 89 11.68 -1.50 10.18
CA ARG A 89 13.10 -1.20 10.43
C ARG A 89 13.28 0.15 11.09
N ILE A 90 12.57 1.17 10.62
CA ILE A 90 12.60 2.51 11.21
C ILE A 90 12.06 2.44 12.64
N ALA A 91 10.92 1.78 12.86
CA ALA A 91 10.33 1.65 14.19
C ALA A 91 11.28 0.96 15.19
N VAL A 92 11.87 -0.18 14.83
CA VAL A 92 12.88 -0.85 15.68
C VAL A 92 14.09 0.05 15.91
N GLY A 93 14.58 0.73 14.88
CA GLY A 93 15.74 1.63 14.99
C GLY A 93 15.48 2.82 15.91
N VAL A 94 14.31 3.45 15.80
CA VAL A 94 13.88 4.56 16.67
C VAL A 94 13.72 4.08 18.11
N ALA A 95 13.06 2.96 18.34
CA ALA A 95 12.86 2.45 19.68
C ALA A 95 14.19 2.01 20.34
N ALA A 96 15.10 1.38 19.59
CA ALA A 96 16.47 1.11 20.04
C ALA A 96 17.26 2.39 20.35
N PHE A 97 17.10 3.44 19.54
CA PHE A 97 17.73 4.74 19.80
C PHE A 97 17.20 5.40 21.06
N VAL A 98 15.89 5.37 21.29
CA VAL A 98 15.26 5.87 22.53
C VAL A 98 15.78 5.10 23.74
N GLN A 99 15.81 3.76 23.68
CA GLN A 99 16.37 2.91 24.74
C GLN A 99 17.82 3.29 25.05
N LEU A 100 18.66 3.44 24.02
CA LEU A 100 20.05 3.88 24.17
C LEU A 100 20.15 5.27 24.82
N ALA A 101 19.34 6.22 24.36
CA ALA A 101 19.32 7.59 24.88
C ALA A 101 18.89 7.66 26.35
N LEU A 102 18.03 6.74 26.81
CA LEU A 102 17.62 6.62 28.20
C LEU A 102 18.68 5.92 29.06
N ALA A 103 19.36 4.91 28.54
CA ALA A 103 20.36 4.14 29.28
C ALA A 103 21.68 4.89 29.49
N VAL A 104 22.11 5.70 28.51
CA VAL A 104 23.40 6.41 28.54
C VAL A 104 23.54 7.34 29.76
N PRO A 105 22.58 8.22 30.09
CA PRO A 105 22.68 9.06 31.29
C PRO A 105 22.77 8.24 32.59
N VAL A 106 22.07 7.11 32.68
CA VAL A 106 22.06 6.22 33.86
C VAL A 106 23.44 5.59 34.09
N LEU A 107 24.17 5.30 33.01
CA LEU A 107 25.56 4.81 33.08
C LEU A 107 26.50 5.82 33.78
N PHE A 108 26.30 7.12 33.56
CA PHE A 108 27.20 8.15 34.10
C PHE A 108 26.73 8.74 35.45
N ASN A 109 25.42 8.82 35.68
CA ASN A 109 24.84 9.52 36.84
C ASN A 109 24.63 8.63 38.09
N GLY A 110 25.17 7.41 38.13
CA GLY A 110 24.88 6.38 39.14
C GLY A 110 24.72 6.90 40.58
N GLY A 111 23.52 6.75 41.14
CA GLY A 111 23.15 7.17 42.50
C GLY A 111 23.68 6.23 43.59
N VAL A 112 22.99 6.17 44.74
CA VAL A 112 23.36 5.30 45.87
C VAL A 112 23.27 3.84 45.44
N GLY A 113 24.41 3.12 45.43
CA GLY A 113 24.55 1.81 44.77
C GLY A 113 25.01 1.87 43.30
N PRO A 114 26.05 2.65 42.95
CA PRO A 114 26.37 2.99 41.55
C PRO A 114 26.88 1.81 40.72
N HIS A 115 27.29 0.69 41.34
CA HIS A 115 27.81 -0.46 40.60
C HIS A 115 26.68 -1.22 39.88
N ALA A 116 25.65 -1.65 40.62
CA ALA A 116 24.52 -2.39 40.04
C ALA A 116 23.74 -1.55 39.00
N THR A 117 23.55 -0.26 39.26
CA THR A 117 22.91 0.66 38.30
C THR A 117 23.71 0.79 37.00
N ARG A 118 25.04 0.87 37.08
CA ARG A 118 25.92 0.93 35.89
C ARG A 118 25.94 -0.39 35.14
N GLU A 119 25.97 -1.52 35.85
CA GLU A 119 25.87 -2.85 35.25
C GLU A 119 24.56 -3.00 34.47
N MET A 120 23.41 -2.70 35.08
CA MET A 120 22.11 -2.72 34.40
C MET A 120 22.08 -1.78 33.18
N ALA A 121 22.58 -0.56 33.31
CA ALA A 121 22.66 0.38 32.19
C ALA A 121 23.55 -0.15 31.04
N SER A 122 24.66 -0.83 31.36
CA SER A 122 25.54 -1.42 30.36
C SER A 122 24.88 -2.56 29.57
N PHE A 123 24.07 -3.39 30.24
CA PHE A 123 23.27 -4.42 29.58
C PHE A 123 22.20 -3.81 28.67
N ASP A 124 21.54 -2.74 29.13
CA ASP A 124 20.50 -2.06 28.35
C ASP A 124 21.08 -1.39 27.10
N ILE A 125 22.26 -0.77 27.21
CA ILE A 125 23.03 -0.25 26.08
C ILE A 125 23.37 -1.37 25.10
N ALA A 126 23.87 -2.52 25.58
CA ALA A 126 24.22 -3.65 24.72
C ALA A 126 23.00 -4.19 23.94
N LEU A 127 21.84 -4.29 24.60
CA LEU A 127 20.58 -4.69 23.96
C LEU A 127 20.12 -3.67 22.93
N ALA A 128 20.15 -2.38 23.27
CA ALA A 128 19.79 -1.30 22.35
C ALA A 128 20.65 -1.31 21.09
N VAL A 129 21.97 -1.48 21.23
CA VAL A 129 22.90 -1.62 20.10
C VAL A 129 22.59 -2.88 19.28
N GLY A 130 22.32 -4.01 19.93
CA GLY A 130 21.92 -5.26 19.26
C GLY A 130 20.65 -5.09 18.41
N PHE A 131 19.64 -4.39 18.94
CA PHE A 131 18.40 -4.10 18.23
C PHE A 131 18.57 -3.07 17.10
N ALA A 132 19.41 -2.05 17.28
CA ALA A 132 19.78 -1.13 16.20
C ALA A 132 20.50 -1.86 15.05
N LEU A 133 21.40 -2.79 15.37
CA LEU A 133 22.05 -3.65 14.38
C LEU A 133 21.06 -4.59 13.70
N ALA A 134 20.05 -5.08 14.41
CA ALA A 134 18.95 -5.86 13.82
C ALA A 134 18.08 -5.02 12.87
N ALA A 135 17.84 -3.75 13.18
CA ALA A 135 17.15 -2.81 12.29
C ALA A 135 17.96 -2.55 11.00
N TRP A 136 19.28 -2.38 11.14
CA TRP A 136 20.17 -2.16 10.00
C TRP A 136 20.39 -3.43 9.18
N ARG A 137 20.51 -4.61 9.81
CA ARG A 137 20.63 -5.92 9.15
C ARG A 137 19.49 -6.84 9.56
N PRO A 138 18.30 -6.69 8.96
CA PRO A 138 17.08 -7.44 9.30
C PRO A 138 17.22 -8.95 9.11
N GLU A 139 18.22 -9.42 8.37
CA GLU A 139 18.58 -10.85 8.30
C GLU A 139 18.94 -11.38 9.70
N ARG A 140 19.50 -10.53 10.57
CA ARG A 140 19.86 -10.85 11.95
C ARG A 140 18.70 -10.69 12.93
N ALA A 141 17.60 -10.00 12.55
CA ALA A 141 16.48 -9.76 13.47
C ALA A 141 15.94 -11.06 14.07
N ARG A 142 15.94 -12.16 13.31
CA ARG A 142 15.52 -13.49 13.78
C ARG A 142 16.32 -13.98 14.99
N ALA A 143 17.61 -13.71 15.04
CA ALA A 143 18.47 -14.14 16.16
C ALA A 143 18.11 -13.39 17.45
N PHE A 144 17.62 -12.15 17.33
CA PHE A 144 17.28 -11.31 18.48
C PHE A 144 15.82 -11.46 18.96
N VAL A 145 14.94 -12.08 18.17
CA VAL A 145 13.54 -12.36 18.57
C VAL A 145 13.43 -13.14 19.89
N PRO A 146 14.08 -14.31 20.07
CA PRO A 146 13.95 -15.05 21.32
C PRO A 146 14.50 -14.27 22.52
N VAL A 147 15.62 -13.56 22.34
CA VAL A 147 16.20 -12.68 23.37
C VAL A 147 15.21 -11.61 23.80
N ALA A 148 14.58 -10.92 22.84
CA ALA A 148 13.60 -9.87 23.13
C ALA A 148 12.34 -10.41 23.83
N PHE A 149 11.87 -11.61 23.46
CA PHE A 149 10.73 -12.25 24.14
C PHE A 149 11.05 -12.66 25.58
N VAL A 150 12.23 -13.26 25.81
CA VAL A 150 12.65 -13.63 27.17
C VAL A 150 12.80 -12.38 28.03
N LEU A 151 13.45 -11.34 27.49
CA LEU A 151 13.57 -10.04 28.17
C LEU A 151 12.19 -9.47 28.53
N ALA A 152 11.27 -9.42 27.57
CA ALA A 152 9.91 -8.92 27.79
C ALA A 152 9.14 -9.75 28.83
N ALA A 153 9.28 -11.07 28.81
CA ALA A 153 8.65 -11.96 29.79
C ALA A 153 9.20 -11.74 31.20
N CYS A 154 10.53 -11.66 31.35
CA CYS A 154 11.17 -11.38 32.63
C CYS A 154 10.73 -10.02 33.18
N LEU A 155 10.74 -8.97 32.35
CA LEU A 155 10.31 -7.63 32.77
C LEU A 155 8.83 -7.57 33.15
N THR A 156 7.97 -8.29 32.42
CA THR A 156 6.54 -8.38 32.75
C THR A 156 6.34 -9.08 34.10
N LEU A 157 7.10 -10.15 34.36
CA LEU A 157 7.05 -10.89 35.61
C LEU A 157 7.51 -10.03 36.80
N THR A 158 8.68 -9.38 36.68
CA THR A 158 9.22 -8.53 37.75
C THR A 158 8.33 -7.31 37.99
N SER A 159 7.81 -6.69 36.94
CA SER A 159 6.84 -5.60 37.07
C SER A 159 5.56 -6.05 37.78
N GLY A 160 5.11 -7.30 37.57
CA GLY A 160 3.97 -7.86 38.30
C GLY A 160 4.25 -8.03 39.79
N PHE A 161 5.47 -8.44 40.16
CA PHE A 161 5.90 -8.51 41.55
C PHE A 161 5.96 -7.12 42.21
N ASP A 162 6.52 -6.12 41.52
CA ASP A 162 6.66 -4.75 42.04
C ASP A 162 5.29 -4.09 42.30
N ILE A 163 4.33 -4.33 41.40
CA ILE A 163 2.93 -3.89 41.56
C ILE A 163 2.30 -4.57 42.77
N ALA A 164 2.53 -5.87 42.96
CA ALA A 164 1.99 -6.63 44.09
C ALA A 164 2.60 -6.20 45.44
N SER A 165 3.84 -5.69 45.45
CA SER A 165 4.50 -5.14 46.64
C SER A 165 4.20 -3.66 46.90
N ALA A 166 3.35 -3.01 46.08
CA ALA A 166 2.97 -1.60 46.17
C ALA A 166 4.14 -0.59 46.09
N GLU A 167 5.27 -0.99 45.49
CA GLU A 167 6.39 -0.08 45.19
C GLU A 167 6.25 0.45 43.76
N VAL A 168 5.54 1.57 43.54
CA VAL A 168 5.39 2.11 42.17
C VAL A 168 5.88 3.55 42.04
N GLN A 169 6.93 3.74 41.22
CA GLN A 169 7.31 5.02 40.65
C GLN A 169 7.03 5.00 39.13
N LEU A 170 6.22 5.94 38.63
CA LEU A 170 5.81 6.06 37.21
C LEU A 170 6.96 5.98 36.18
N ARG A 171 8.22 6.24 36.57
CA ARG A 171 9.38 6.20 35.67
C ARG A 171 9.81 4.77 35.30
N HIS A 172 9.49 3.76 36.11
CA HIS A 172 9.87 2.37 35.85
C HIS A 172 8.95 1.67 34.83
N GLU A 173 7.67 2.05 34.77
CA GLU A 173 6.68 1.41 33.89
C GLU A 173 6.92 1.69 32.40
N ALA A 174 7.49 2.86 32.07
CA ALA A 174 7.76 3.24 30.68
C ALA A 174 8.79 2.34 29.99
N GLY A 175 9.80 1.85 30.73
CA GLY A 175 10.81 0.92 30.22
C GLY A 175 10.22 -0.45 29.89
N HIS A 176 9.27 -0.93 30.71
CA HIS A 176 8.59 -2.21 30.49
C HIS A 176 7.73 -2.21 29.22
N ILE A 177 6.97 -1.13 28.99
CA ILE A 177 6.15 -0.97 27.78
C ILE A 177 7.05 -0.89 26.53
N ALA A 178 8.16 -0.16 26.61
CA ALA A 178 9.12 -0.05 25.52
C ALA A 178 9.69 -1.43 25.13
N ALA A 179 10.05 -2.29 26.10
CA ALA A 179 10.55 -3.63 25.83
C ALA A 179 9.52 -4.55 25.16
N LEU A 180 8.25 -4.49 25.58
CA LEU A 180 7.16 -5.24 24.95
C LEU A 180 6.93 -4.81 23.49
N VAL A 181 6.93 -3.51 23.24
CA VAL A 181 6.83 -2.95 21.88
C VAL A 181 8.02 -3.39 21.03
N GLN A 182 9.25 -3.34 21.58
CA GLN A 182 10.48 -3.78 20.91
C GLN A 182 10.41 -5.25 20.47
N ALA A 183 9.94 -6.14 21.35
CA ALA A 183 9.78 -7.56 21.07
C ALA A 183 8.77 -7.80 19.93
N GLY A 184 7.62 -7.12 19.98
CA GLY A 184 6.59 -7.19 18.93
C GLY A 184 7.10 -6.71 17.57
N LEU A 185 7.83 -5.59 17.55
CA LEU A 185 8.43 -5.03 16.33
C LEU A 185 9.47 -5.97 15.70
N LEU A 186 10.38 -6.53 16.52
CA LEU A 186 11.40 -7.49 16.05
C LEU A 186 10.78 -8.77 15.50
N TRP A 187 9.74 -9.28 16.16
CA TRP A 187 9.00 -10.45 15.68
C TRP A 187 8.32 -10.18 14.33
N ALA A 188 7.65 -9.03 14.20
CA ALA A 188 7.00 -8.63 12.96
C ALA A 188 8.00 -8.44 11.81
N LEU A 189 9.20 -7.92 12.11
CA LEU A 189 10.31 -7.78 11.16
C LEU A 189 10.90 -9.14 10.77
N GLY A 190 11.06 -10.04 11.74
CA GLY A 190 11.59 -11.40 11.56
C GLY A 190 10.69 -12.30 10.71
N ARG A 191 9.36 -12.21 10.84
CA ARG A 191 8.41 -13.05 10.07
C ARG A 191 8.37 -12.72 8.57
N GLY A 192 8.50 -11.44 8.20
CA GLY A 192 8.45 -11.01 6.80
C GLY A 192 9.60 -11.55 5.92
N THR A 193 10.69 -12.00 6.54
CA THR A 193 11.87 -12.53 5.81
C THR A 193 11.73 -14.00 5.42
N VAL A 194 10.87 -14.79 6.08
CA VAL A 194 10.74 -16.26 5.83
C VAL A 194 9.91 -16.55 4.58
N LEU A 195 8.92 -15.71 4.29
CA LEU A 195 7.96 -15.91 3.19
C LEU A 195 8.54 -15.66 1.79
N ARG A 196 9.77 -15.11 1.69
CA ARG A 196 10.43 -14.75 0.43
C ARG A 196 11.59 -15.67 0.05
N SER A 197 11.61 -16.91 0.55
CA SER A 197 12.52 -17.92 0.01
C SER A 197 12.08 -18.23 -1.42
N PRO A 198 12.90 -17.95 -2.45
CA PRO A 198 12.55 -18.32 -3.81
C PRO A 198 12.53 -19.84 -3.87
N ARG A 199 11.35 -20.43 -4.10
CA ARG A 199 11.30 -21.78 -4.66
C ARG A 199 11.95 -21.67 -6.03
N THR A 200 13.19 -22.13 -6.13
CA THR A 200 13.83 -22.45 -7.40
C THR A 200 12.90 -23.45 -8.09
N VAL A 201 12.15 -22.97 -9.09
CA VAL A 201 11.50 -23.86 -10.06
C VAL A 201 12.66 -24.41 -10.87
N ALA A 202 13.08 -25.62 -10.53
CA ALA A 202 13.97 -26.41 -11.37
C ALA A 202 13.27 -26.66 -12.70
N ALA A 203 13.97 -26.31 -13.79
CA ALA A 203 13.58 -26.59 -15.16
C ALA A 203 13.69 -28.10 -15.46
#